data_AF-A0A522AZT3-F1
#
_entry.id   AF-A0A522AZT3-F1
#
_cell.length_a   1.000
_cell.length_b   1.000
_cell.length_c   1.000
_cell.angle_alpha   90.00
_cell.angle_beta   90.00
_cell.angle_gamma   90.00
#
_symmetry.space_group_name_H-M   'P 1'
#
loop_
_entity.id
_entity.type
_entity.pdbx_description
1 polymer ?
#
loop_
_entity_poly.entity_id
_entity_poly.type
_entity_poly.pdbx_seq_one_letter_code
_entity_poly.pdbx_strand_id
1 'polypeptide(L)' 'MTPPNSPRARFAAQLGRPDAEIDLIEAALLIAAEHDAGVNLALCRAQLDALAQRARQVLATPHP' A
#
# COMPACT_ATOMS: atom_id res chain seq x y z
N MET A 1 11.72 -1.50 21.16
CA MET A 1 12.07 -2.55 20.18
C MET A 1 10.80 -2.96 19.46
N THR A 2 10.73 -2.74 18.14
CA THR A 2 9.59 -3.15 17.32
C THR A 2 9.67 -4.66 17.06
N PRO A 3 8.59 -5.44 17.18
CA PRO A 3 8.61 -6.86 16.86
C PRO A 3 9.11 -7.11 15.43
N PRO A 4 9.89 -8.18 15.18
CA PRO A 4 10.50 -8.45 13.86
C PRO A 4 9.47 -8.64 12.73
N ASN A 5 8.21 -8.95 13.05
CA ASN A 5 7.09 -9.08 12.10
C ASN A 5 6.05 -7.95 12.21
N SER A 6 6.37 -6.86 12.90
CA SER A 6 5.48 -5.69 12.96
C SER A 6 5.39 -5.00 11.59
N PRO A 7 4.24 -4.39 11.26
CA PRO A 7 4.10 -3.66 10.00
C PRO A 7 5.15 -2.55 9.81
N ARG A 8 5.58 -1.85 10.87
CA ARG A 8 6.68 -0.89 10.84
C ARG A 8 8.04 -1.50 10.56
N ALA A 9 8.32 -2.72 11.04
CA ALA A 9 9.53 -3.44 10.67
C ALA A 9 9.53 -3.80 9.18
N ARG A 10 8.38 -4.22 8.64
CA ARG A 10 8.20 -4.50 7.20
C ARG A 10 8.38 -3.25 6.34
N PHE A 11 7.80 -2.12 6.75
CA PHE A 11 7.95 -0.85 6.05
C PHE A 11 9.40 -0.34 6.06
N ALA A 12 10.08 -0.38 7.22
CA ALA A 12 11.48 0.01 7.32
C ALA A 12 12.40 -0.84 6.43
N ALA A 13 12.10 -2.13 6.27
CA ALA A 13 12.85 -3.01 5.38
C ALA A 13 12.71 -2.66 3.88
N GLN A 14 11.61 -2.00 3.48
CA GLN A 14 11.43 -1.51 2.11
C GLN A 14 12.29 -0.27 1.84
N LEU A 15 12.38 0.64 2.81
CA LEU A 15 13.20 1.86 2.72
C LEU A 15 14.71 1.58 2.68
N GLY A 16 15.16 0.46 3.26
CA GLY A 16 16.56 0.06 3.26
C GLY A 16 17.09 -0.47 1.92
N ARG A 17 16.23 -0.55 0.88
CA ARG A 17 16.61 -1.03 -0.46
C ARG A 17 16.84 0.17 -1.38
N PRO A 18 18.10 0.46 -1.78
CA PRO A 18 18.44 1.69 -2.50
C PRO A 18 17.80 1.82 -3.89
N ASP A 19 17.41 0.70 -4.51
CA ASP A 19 16.82 0.66 -5.86
C ASP A 19 15.35 0.20 -5.89
N ALA A 20 14.69 0.07 -4.74
CA ALA A 20 13.29 -0.35 -4.71
C ALA A 20 12.38 0.87 -4.86
N GLU A 21 11.54 0.89 -5.90
CA GLU A 21 10.36 1.74 -5.90
C GLU A 21 9.53 1.41 -4.66
N ILE A 22 9.34 2.41 -3.78
CA ILE A 22 8.55 2.23 -2.57
C ILE A 22 7.09 2.03 -3.00
N ASP A 23 6.53 0.85 -2.72
CA ASP A 23 5.10 0.62 -2.86
C ASP A 23 4.36 1.39 -1.74
N LEU A 24 3.96 2.62 -2.06
CA LEU A 24 3.23 3.50 -1.14
C LEU A 24 1.89 2.90 -0.69
N ILE A 25 1.28 2.03 -1.50
CA ILE A 25 0.05 1.34 -1.13
C ILE A 25 0.35 0.29 -0.07
N GLU A 26 1.39 -0.52 -0.25
CA GLU A 26 1.81 -1.48 0.77
C GLU A 26 2.21 -0.78 2.08
N ALA A 27 2.95 0.32 2.00
CA ALA A 27 3.32 1.13 3.16
C ALA A 27 2.11 1.64 3.95
N ALA A 28 1.12 2.23 3.27
CA ALA A 28 -0.08 2.76 3.91
C ALA A 28 -0.91 1.64 4.57
N LEU A 29 -1.02 0.49 3.92
CA LEU A 29 -1.72 -0.68 4.43
C LEU A 29 -1.03 -1.25 5.67
N LEU A 30 0.30 -1.32 5.68
CA LEU A 30 1.07 -1.74 6.84
C LEU A 30 0.82 -0.82 8.04
N ILE A 31 0.84 0.50 7.85
CA ILE A 31 0.54 1.46 8.92
C ILE A 31 -0.90 1.27 9.43
N ALA A 32 -1.88 1.11 8.54
CA ALA A 32 -3.28 0.90 8.94
C ALA A 32 -3.46 -0.35 9.83
N ALA A 33 -2.77 -1.45 9.52
CA ALA A 33 -2.79 -2.66 10.36
C ALA A 33 -2.12 -2.49 11.74
N GLU A 34 -1.25 -1.48 11.95
CA GLU A 34 -0.74 -1.19 13.29
C GLU A 34 -1.80 -0.55 14.19
N HIS A 35 -2.72 0.20 13.60
CA HIS A 35 -3.71 0.98 14.34
C HIS A 35 -4.99 0.19 14.62
N ASP A 36 -5.35 -0.75 13.75
CA ASP A 36 -6.54 -1.58 13.92
C ASP A 36 -6.31 -3.00 13.36
N ALA A 37 -6.37 -4.00 14.24
CA ALA A 37 -6.19 -5.41 13.90
C ALA A 37 -7.38 -6.01 13.12
N GLY A 38 -8.52 -5.32 13.08
CA GLY A 38 -9.69 -5.70 12.29
C GLY A 38 -9.59 -5.32 10.81
N VAL A 39 -8.56 -4.55 10.43
CA VAL A 39 -8.38 -4.12 9.03
C VAL A 39 -8.04 -5.32 8.15
N ASN A 40 -8.92 -5.59 7.19
CA ASN A 40 -8.67 -6.58 6.16
C ASN A 40 -7.78 -5.98 5.06
N LEU A 41 -6.47 -6.15 5.21
CA LEU A 41 -5.47 -5.62 4.28
C LEU A 41 -5.67 -6.10 2.83
N ALA A 42 -6.09 -7.35 2.64
CA ALA A 42 -6.34 -7.91 1.31
C ALA A 42 -7.51 -7.20 0.62
N LEU A 43 -8.59 -6.93 1.36
CA LEU A 43 -9.73 -6.16 0.85
C LEU A 43 -9.34 -4.72 0.51
N CYS A 44 -8.61 -4.05 1.40
CA CYS A 44 -8.16 -2.68 1.17
C CYS A 44 -7.24 -2.58 -0.06
N ARG A 45 -6.34 -3.55 -0.26
CA ARG A 45 -5.50 -3.61 -1.46
C ARG A 45 -6.33 -3.74 -2.73
N ALA A 46 -7.29 -4.67 -2.75
CA ALA A 46 -8.17 -4.87 -3.91
C ALA A 46 -8.99 -3.62 -4.25
N GLN A 47 -9.46 -2.88 -3.24
CA GLN A 47 -10.19 -1.63 -3.43
C GLN A 47 -9.30 -0.53 -4.02
N LEU A 48 -8.06 -0.40 -3.54
CA LEU A 48 -7.10 0.56 -4.06
C LEU A 48 -6.69 0.23 -5.50
N ASP A 49 -6.49 -1.04 -5.82
CA ASP A 49 -6.19 -1.47 -7.20
C ASP A 49 -7.36 -1.17 -8.15
N ALA A 50 -8.60 -1.38 -7.71
CA ALA A 50 -9.79 -1.03 -8.48
C ALA A 50 -9.91 0.49 -8.71
N LEU A 51 -9.61 1.30 -7.70
CA LEU A 51 -9.56 2.77 -7.81
C LEU A 51 -8.49 3.23 -8.79
N ALA A 52 -7.27 2.69 -8.68
CA ALA A 52 -6.17 2.99 -9.58
C ALA A 52 -6.52 2.59 -11.03
N GLN A 53 -7.18 1.45 -11.22
CA GLN A 53 -7.62 1.00 -12.54
C GLN A 53 -8.65 1.97 -13.14
N ARG A 54 -9.63 2.42 -12.36
CA ARG A 54 -10.63 3.40 -12.82
C ARG A 54 -9.97 4.75 -13.15
N ALA A 55 -9.04 5.22 -12.33
CA ALA A 55 -8.29 6.45 -12.59
C ALA A 55 -7.50 6.36 -13.90
N ARG A 56 -6.81 5.24 -14.16
CA ARG A 56 -6.11 4.99 -15.42
C ARG A 56 -7.06 5.00 -16.62
N GLN A 57 -8.24 4.39 -16.49
CA GLN A 57 -9.25 4.40 -17.57
C GLN A 57 -9.72 5.82 -17.89
N VAL A 58 -10.00 6.65 -16.88
CA VAL A 58 -10.40 8.06 -17.07
C VAL A 58 -9.30 8.87 -17.75
N LEU A 59 -8.04 8.66 -17.36
CA LEU A 59 -6.89 9.36 -17.95
C LEU A 59 -6.57 8.87 -19.37
N ALA A 60 -6.86 7.60 -19.68
CA ALA A 60 -6.64 7.00 -20.99
C ALA A 60 -7.73 7.35 -22.01
N THR A 61 -8.92 7.74 -21.57
CA THR A 61 -9.95 8.29 -22.45
C THR A 61 -9.63 9.74 -22.79
N PRO A 62 -9.36 10.10 -24.06
CA PRO A 62 -9.23 11.48 -24.45
C PRO A 62 -10.56 12.19 -24.16
N HIS A 63 -10.49 13.32 -23.46
CA HIS A 63 -11.65 14.19 -23.33
C HIS A 63 -12.01 14.71 -24.75
N PRO A 64 -13.28 14.66 -25.18
CA PRO A 64 -13.70 15.27 -26.44
C PRO A 64 -13.48 16.79 -26.45
#